data_AF-A0A6M3M8F8-F1
#
_entry.id   AF-A0A6M3M8F8-F1
#
_cell.length_a   1.000
_cell.length_b   1.000
_cell.length_c   1.000
_cell.angle_alpha   90.00
_cell.angle_beta   90.00
_cell.angle_gamma   90.00
#
_symmetry.space_group_name_H-M   'P 1'
#
loop_
_entity.id
_entity.type
_entity.pdbx_description
1 polymer ?
#
loop_
_entity_poly.entity_id
_entity_poly.type
_entity_poly.pdbx_seq_one_letter_code
_entity_poly.pdbx_strand_id
1 'polypeptide(L)'
;MEPFAPDTYGIKNEDHVLYNAQETKMRAIYTPGKIEKVNGEEVNVGVNVFNAIDGSSSFGVGIFTFRQICGNGVIFGYEEIMHMRRSHTKGLQTHIEDMKNKMVLIMEHGSSIVDKYRQMAKQKITNAFVEKILKSRLPARILPDYLQEEEATIPDITEWQLYNDITELIWHNEKTGLHTKTFQFNTLHNIVPLAPRRI
;
A
#
# COMPACT_ATOMS: atom_id res chain seq x y z
N MET A 1 -1.95 11.40 15.97
CA MET A 1 -1.86 10.15 15.19
C MET A 1 -1.95 9.02 16.19
N GLU A 2 -2.84 8.08 15.94
CA GLU A 2 -3.07 6.91 16.77
C GLU A 2 -2.19 5.74 16.28
N PRO A 3 -1.59 4.97 17.20
CA PRO A 3 -0.92 3.72 16.89
C PRO A 3 -1.87 2.72 16.19
N PHE A 4 -1.39 1.98 15.19
CA PHE A 4 -2.18 0.94 14.50
C PHE A 4 -1.40 -0.35 14.39
N ALA A 5 -2.03 -1.47 14.76
CA ALA A 5 -1.43 -2.80 14.76
C ALA A 5 -2.30 -3.76 13.94
N PRO A 6 -1.97 -4.03 12.66
CA PRO A 6 -2.68 -5.05 11.90
C PRO A 6 -2.44 -6.44 12.49
N ASP A 7 -3.50 -7.23 12.61
CA ASP A 7 -3.41 -8.65 12.97
C ASP A 7 -3.19 -9.47 11.70
N THR A 8 -1.99 -10.01 11.49
CA THR A 8 -1.64 -10.73 10.24
C THR A 8 -0.66 -11.86 10.52
N TYR A 9 -0.88 -13.00 9.85
CA TYR A 9 -0.03 -14.18 9.97
C TYR A 9 1.45 -13.89 9.65
N GLY A 10 2.35 -14.33 10.55
CA GLY A 10 3.80 -14.19 10.38
C GLY A 10 4.38 -12.84 10.79
N ILE A 11 3.59 -11.97 11.42
CA ILE A 11 4.02 -10.69 11.97
C ILE A 11 3.92 -10.77 13.50
N LYS A 12 5.01 -10.44 14.21
CA LYS A 12 4.98 -10.25 15.67
C LYS A 12 4.65 -8.79 15.94
N ASN A 13 3.67 -8.53 16.79
CA ASN A 13 3.25 -7.18 17.17
C ASN A 13 3.69 -6.89 18.61
N GLU A 14 4.39 -5.77 18.81
CA GLU A 14 4.59 -5.13 20.11
C GLU A 14 4.02 -3.71 20.02
N ASP A 15 2.89 -3.48 20.70
CA ASP A 15 2.06 -2.28 20.50
C ASP A 15 1.72 -2.06 19.00
N HIS A 16 2.18 -0.96 18.41
CA HIS A 16 2.00 -0.62 16.99
C HIS A 16 3.25 -0.88 16.13
N VAL A 17 4.23 -1.59 16.69
CA VAL A 17 5.47 -1.96 16.01
C VAL A 17 5.39 -3.43 15.60
N LEU A 18 5.57 -3.64 14.30
CA LEU A 18 5.52 -4.92 13.62
C LEU A 18 6.94 -5.40 13.37
N TYR A 19 7.22 -6.65 13.71
CA TYR A 19 8.50 -7.29 13.46
C TYR A 19 8.33 -8.49 12.52
N ASN A 20 9.36 -8.78 11.72
CA ASN A 20 9.48 -10.10 11.12
C ASN A 20 9.81 -11.14 12.20
N ALA A 21 9.63 -12.42 11.88
CA ALA A 21 9.87 -13.52 12.82
C ALA A 21 11.29 -13.56 13.44
N GLN A 22 12.29 -13.02 12.74
CA GLN A 22 13.67 -12.93 13.21
C GLN A 22 14.00 -11.61 13.91
N GLU A 23 13.03 -10.69 14.04
CA GLU A 23 13.16 -9.37 14.65
C GLU A 23 14.27 -8.49 14.04
N THR A 24 14.68 -8.80 12.81
CA THR A 24 15.69 -8.03 12.06
C THR A 24 15.10 -6.85 11.30
N LYS A 25 13.77 -6.80 11.17
CA LYS A 25 13.01 -5.78 10.44
C LYS A 25 11.87 -5.31 11.32
N MET A 26 11.67 -3.99 11.33
CA MET A 26 10.59 -3.35 12.08
C MET A 26 9.76 -2.46 11.15
N ARG A 27 8.46 -2.33 11.46
CA ARG A 27 7.53 -1.35 10.89
C ARG A 27 6.66 -0.76 12.01
N ALA A 28 6.68 0.55 12.24
CA ALA A 28 5.81 1.22 13.18
C ALA A 28 4.75 1.99 12.42
N ILE A 29 3.48 1.73 12.72
CA ILE A 29 2.36 2.23 11.93
C ILE A 29 1.52 3.21 12.74
N TYR A 30 1.21 4.34 12.11
CA TYR A 30 0.44 5.44 12.67
C TYR A 30 -0.68 5.86 11.73
N THR A 31 -1.82 6.25 12.27
CA THR A 31 -2.95 6.74 11.49
C THR A 31 -3.48 8.04 12.10
N PRO A 32 -3.99 9.01 11.33
CA PRO A 32 -4.58 10.21 11.87
C PRO A 32 -5.98 9.96 12.49
N GLY A 33 -6.50 8.73 12.47
CA GLY A 33 -7.87 8.40 12.90
C GLY A 33 -8.97 8.95 11.99
N LYS A 34 -8.60 9.66 10.91
CA LYS A 34 -9.52 10.20 9.93
C LYS A 34 -9.87 9.12 8.90
N ILE A 35 -11.11 8.71 8.92
CA ILE A 35 -11.69 7.79 7.94
C ILE A 35 -12.22 8.62 6.76
N GLU A 36 -11.71 8.33 5.58
CA GLU A 36 -12.22 8.87 4.32
C GLU A 36 -13.18 7.87 3.69
N LYS A 37 -14.26 8.35 3.07
CA LYS A 37 -15.19 7.48 2.34
C LYS A 37 -14.92 7.54 0.83
N VAL A 38 -14.70 6.37 0.23
CA VAL A 38 -14.57 6.18 -1.23
C VAL A 38 -15.60 5.16 -1.65
N ASN A 39 -16.57 5.56 -2.47
CA ASN A 39 -17.63 4.68 -2.95
C ASN A 39 -18.40 3.93 -1.83
N GLY A 40 -18.61 4.59 -0.68
CA GLY A 40 -19.27 3.98 0.48
C GLY A 40 -18.36 3.14 1.38
N GLU A 41 -17.10 2.93 0.99
CA GLU A 41 -16.11 2.16 1.74
C GLU A 41 -15.20 3.08 2.55
N GLU A 42 -14.80 2.60 3.73
CA GLU A 42 -13.94 3.33 4.65
C GLU A 42 -12.46 3.08 4.35
N VAL A 43 -11.78 4.15 3.91
CA VAL A 43 -10.36 4.19 3.60
C VAL A 43 -9.65 5.06 4.64
N ASN A 44 -8.59 4.53 5.23
CA ASN A 44 -7.71 5.26 6.12
C ASN A 44 -6.39 5.52 5.41
N VAL A 45 -5.79 6.67 5.68
CA VAL A 45 -4.41 6.98 5.30
C VAL A 45 -3.55 6.81 6.54
N GLY A 46 -2.41 6.14 6.42
CA GLY A 46 -1.48 5.99 7.53
C GLY A 46 -0.04 6.27 7.13
N VAL A 47 0.80 6.42 8.14
CA VAL A 47 2.25 6.59 8.02
C VAL A 47 2.93 5.36 8.59
N ASN A 48 3.86 4.79 7.83
CA ASN A 48 4.66 3.66 8.23
C ASN A 48 6.13 4.08 8.33
N VAL A 49 6.72 3.90 9.51
CA VAL A 49 8.16 4.04 9.76
C VAL A 49 8.77 2.65 9.71
N PHE A 50 9.84 2.43 8.95
CA PHE A 50 10.44 1.11 8.78
C PHE A 50 11.95 1.16 8.93
N ASN A 51 12.54 0.05 9.37
CA ASN A 51 13.99 -0.12 9.44
C ASN A 51 14.35 -1.61 9.38
N ALA A 52 15.57 -1.92 8.97
CA ALA A 52 16.13 -3.26 9.09
C ALA A 52 17.59 -3.21 9.56
N ILE A 53 17.91 -4.01 10.57
CA ILE A 53 19.27 -4.16 11.10
C ILE A 53 20.08 -5.20 10.30
N ASP A 54 19.41 -6.07 9.55
CA ASP A 54 20.04 -7.05 8.65
C ASP A 54 20.51 -6.44 7.31
N GLY A 55 20.36 -5.12 7.12
CA GLY A 55 20.78 -4.41 5.91
C GLY A 55 19.87 -4.62 4.70
N SER A 56 18.80 -5.41 4.81
CA SER A 56 17.84 -5.61 3.71
C SER A 56 16.97 -4.39 3.40
N SER A 57 16.95 -3.42 4.32
CA SER A 57 16.31 -2.13 4.16
C SER A 57 17.04 -1.09 5.01
N SER A 58 16.95 0.18 4.62
CA SER A 58 17.42 1.29 5.47
C SER A 58 16.27 1.80 6.34
N PHE A 59 16.60 2.59 7.36
CA PHE A 59 15.58 3.37 8.05
C PHE A 59 14.85 4.27 7.04
N GLY A 60 13.52 4.33 7.12
CA GLY A 60 12.69 5.14 6.23
C GLY A 60 11.28 5.38 6.79
N VAL A 61 10.55 6.28 6.13
CA VAL A 61 9.15 6.59 6.43
C VAL A 61 8.38 6.70 5.13
N GLY A 62 7.18 6.12 5.06
CA GLY A 62 6.30 6.17 3.88
C GLY A 62 4.82 6.30 4.26
N ILE A 63 3.97 6.57 3.28
CA ILE A 63 2.51 6.50 3.44
C ILE A 63 2.01 5.15 2.95
N PHE A 64 0.91 4.73 3.56
CA PHE A 64 0.09 3.66 3.04
C PHE A 64 -1.39 4.05 3.22
N THR A 65 -2.27 3.30 2.58
CA THR A 65 -3.71 3.40 2.82
C THR A 65 -4.24 2.04 3.25
N PHE A 66 -5.35 1.98 3.95
CA PHE A 66 -5.97 0.69 4.28
C PHE A 66 -7.48 0.81 4.35
N ARG A 67 -8.17 -0.28 4.00
CA ARG A 67 -9.63 -0.39 4.12
C ARG A 67 -9.98 -1.11 5.41
N GLN A 68 -11.00 -0.64 6.12
CA GLN A 68 -11.47 -1.32 7.35
C GLN A 68 -12.19 -2.64 7.05
N ILE A 69 -12.84 -2.77 5.89
CA ILE A 69 -13.75 -3.89 5.54
C ILE A 69 -13.02 -5.25 5.51
N CYS A 70 -11.70 -5.27 5.34
CA CYS A 70 -10.94 -6.51 5.27
C CYS A 70 -10.57 -7.12 6.64
N GLY A 71 -11.21 -6.72 7.74
CA GLY A 71 -11.16 -7.36 9.08
C GLY A 71 -9.82 -7.27 9.84
N ASN A 72 -8.71 -7.19 9.12
CA ASN A 72 -7.34 -7.33 9.61
C ASN A 72 -6.43 -6.16 9.23
N GLY A 73 -6.98 -5.05 8.73
CA GLY A 73 -6.18 -3.87 8.43
C GLY A 73 -5.25 -4.05 7.22
N VAL A 74 -5.83 -4.38 6.06
CA VAL A 74 -5.05 -4.58 4.84
C VAL A 74 -4.35 -3.28 4.44
N ILE A 75 -3.03 -3.25 4.58
CA ILE A 75 -2.16 -2.18 4.09
C ILE A 75 -2.16 -2.25 2.56
N PHE A 76 -3.05 -1.49 1.93
CA PHE A 76 -3.11 -1.29 0.49
C PHE A 76 -2.25 -0.09 0.08
N GLY A 77 -1.70 -0.13 -1.14
CA GLY A 77 -1.08 1.08 -1.67
C GLY A 77 0.18 1.47 -0.90
N TYR A 78 1.13 0.54 -0.72
CA TYR A 78 2.49 0.92 -0.36
C TYR A 78 3.11 1.65 -1.56
N GLU A 79 2.68 2.87 -1.77
CA GLU A 79 3.41 3.79 -2.61
C GLU A 79 4.46 4.41 -1.68
N GLU A 80 5.74 4.11 -1.92
CA GLU A 80 6.83 4.91 -1.38
C GLU A 80 6.75 6.31 -2.01
N ILE A 81 5.77 7.12 -1.59
CA ILE A 81 5.63 8.53 -2.02
C ILE A 81 6.93 9.28 -1.73
N MET A 82 7.57 8.90 -0.63
CA MET A 82 8.89 9.35 -0.27
C MET A 82 9.57 8.23 0.51
N HIS A 83 10.83 8.00 0.19
CA HIS A 83 11.68 7.08 0.92
C HIS A 83 12.97 7.84 1.24
N MET A 84 13.30 7.93 2.53
CA MET A 84 14.56 8.50 2.99
C MET A 84 15.51 7.38 3.37
N ARG A 85 16.39 6.99 2.46
CA ARG A 85 17.47 6.05 2.78
C ARG A 85 18.55 6.79 3.58
N ARG A 86 18.81 6.37 4.82
CA ARG A 86 19.97 6.82 5.58
C ARG A 86 20.81 5.63 6.00
N SER A 87 22.13 5.75 5.82
CA SER A 87 23.09 4.80 6.40
C SER A 87 22.95 4.80 7.91
N HIS A 88 23.14 3.63 8.54
CA HIS A 88 23.14 3.51 10.00
C HIS A 88 24.28 4.38 10.58
N THR A 89 23.93 5.50 11.20
CA THR A 89 24.86 6.41 11.90
C THR A 89 24.62 6.38 13.41
N LYS A 90 25.63 6.73 14.20
CA LYS A 90 25.45 6.95 15.64
C LYS A 90 24.65 8.25 15.86
N GLY A 91 23.42 8.12 16.35
CA GLY A 91 22.59 9.25 16.79
C GLY A 91 21.46 9.59 15.83
N LEU A 92 20.25 9.09 16.12
CA LEU A 92 19.02 9.44 15.39
C LEU A 92 18.54 10.87 15.72
N GLN A 93 18.89 11.36 16.92
CA GLN A 93 18.36 12.59 17.52
C GLN A 93 18.55 13.84 16.66
N THR A 94 19.67 13.95 15.94
CA THR A 94 19.97 15.10 15.06
C THR A 94 19.07 15.16 13.83
N HIS A 95 18.30 14.11 13.56
CA HIS A 95 17.48 13.97 12.35
C HIS A 95 15.99 13.84 12.65
N ILE A 96 15.59 13.75 13.93
CA ILE A 96 14.18 13.60 14.33
C ILE A 96 13.31 14.74 13.80
N GLU A 97 13.77 15.98 13.86
CA GLU A 97 12.96 17.11 13.37
C GLU A 97 12.86 17.17 11.84
N ASP A 98 13.92 16.85 11.11
CA ASP A 98 13.85 16.71 9.64
C ASP A 98 12.87 15.60 9.23
N MET A 99 12.85 14.50 9.99
CA MET A 99 11.89 13.42 9.79
C MET A 99 10.45 13.86 10.07
N LYS A 100 10.18 14.54 11.19
CA LYS A 100 8.85 15.04 11.52
C LYS A 100 8.32 16.00 10.46
N ASN A 101 9.14 16.95 10.00
CA ASN A 101 8.74 17.89 8.96
C ASN A 101 8.41 17.18 7.64
N LYS A 102 9.21 16.17 7.26
CA LYS A 102 8.91 15.36 6.07
C LYS A 102 7.69 14.48 6.25
N MET A 103 7.43 13.95 7.45
CA MET A 103 6.19 13.22 7.76
C MET A 103 4.96 14.11 7.57
N VAL A 104 5.01 15.38 7.99
CA VAL A 104 3.92 16.34 7.76
C VAL A 104 3.69 16.55 6.27
N LEU A 105 4.73 16.85 5.50
CA LEU A 105 4.64 17.02 4.04
C LEU A 105 4.12 15.76 3.34
N ILE A 106 4.57 14.60 3.80
CA ILE A 106 4.10 13.30 3.33
C ILE A 106 2.58 13.18 3.60
N MET A 107 2.11 13.47 4.82
CA MET A 107 0.68 13.43 5.15
C MET A 107 -0.19 14.34 4.28
N GLU A 108 0.32 15.50 3.85
CA GLU A 108 -0.38 16.37 2.89
C GLU A 108 -0.64 15.65 1.55
N HIS A 109 0.32 14.86 1.06
CA HIS A 109 0.15 14.00 -0.12
C HIS A 109 -0.82 12.83 0.10
N GLY A 110 -1.07 12.43 1.35
CA GLY A 110 -2.05 11.38 1.67
C GLY A 110 -3.45 11.68 1.13
N SER A 111 -3.84 12.97 1.12
CA SER A 111 -5.13 13.40 0.58
C SER A 111 -5.22 13.19 -0.94
N SER A 112 -4.13 13.33 -1.68
CA SER A 112 -4.16 13.16 -3.14
C SER A 112 -4.38 11.70 -3.56
N ILE A 113 -3.92 10.74 -2.75
CA ILE A 113 -4.22 9.31 -2.98
C ILE A 113 -5.72 9.06 -2.83
N VAL A 114 -6.34 9.62 -1.78
CA VAL A 114 -7.78 9.49 -1.55
C VAL A 114 -8.57 10.12 -2.70
N ASP A 115 -8.13 11.27 -3.20
CA ASP A 115 -8.73 11.90 -4.38
C ASP A 115 -8.59 11.04 -5.63
N LYS A 116 -7.46 10.35 -5.80
CA LYS A 116 -7.28 9.40 -6.90
C LYS A 116 -8.23 8.20 -6.77
N TYR A 117 -8.42 7.66 -5.57
CA TYR A 117 -9.42 6.62 -5.33
C TYR A 117 -10.84 7.09 -5.66
N ARG A 118 -11.20 8.33 -5.28
CA ARG A 118 -12.48 8.95 -5.66
C ARG A 118 -12.65 9.12 -7.17
N GLN A 119 -11.57 9.39 -7.90
CA GLN A 119 -11.62 9.43 -9.37
C GLN A 119 -11.84 8.05 -9.95
N MET A 120 -11.07 7.05 -9.50
CA MET A 120 -11.20 5.66 -9.93
C MET A 120 -12.61 5.11 -9.67
N ALA A 121 -13.25 5.53 -8.57
CA ALA A 121 -14.62 5.15 -8.23
C ALA A 121 -15.68 5.75 -9.17
N LYS A 122 -15.33 6.79 -9.94
CA LYS A 122 -16.23 7.41 -10.94
C LYS A 122 -15.97 6.90 -12.36
N GLN A 123 -14.83 6.27 -12.60
CA GLN A 123 -14.38 5.84 -13.92
C GLN A 123 -14.73 4.37 -14.11
N LYS A 124 -15.49 4.05 -15.16
CA LYS A 124 -15.70 2.67 -15.59
C LYS A 124 -14.43 2.12 -16.23
N ILE A 125 -14.16 0.84 -16.05
CA ILE A 125 -13.04 0.20 -16.72
C ILE A 125 -13.23 0.22 -18.23
N THR A 126 -12.12 0.35 -18.97
CA THR A 126 -12.12 0.37 -20.43
C THR A 126 -11.33 -0.80 -20.99
N ASN A 127 -11.59 -1.19 -22.24
CA ASN A 127 -10.80 -2.21 -22.96
C ASN A 127 -9.29 -1.92 -22.90
N ALA A 128 -8.91 -0.66 -23.15
CA ALA A 128 -7.51 -0.24 -23.11
C ALA A 128 -6.88 -0.38 -21.71
N PHE A 129 -7.65 -0.09 -20.66
CA PHE A 129 -7.17 -0.25 -19.29
C PHE A 129 -6.99 -1.73 -18.91
N VAL A 130 -7.97 -2.57 -19.24
CA VAL A 130 -7.89 -4.03 -19.04
C VAL A 130 -6.71 -4.63 -19.80
N GLU A 131 -6.53 -4.26 -21.07
CA GLU A 131 -5.40 -4.72 -21.88
C GLU A 131 -4.05 -4.34 -21.26
N LYS A 132 -3.96 -3.14 -20.66
CA LYS A 132 -2.75 -2.69 -19.94
C LYS A 132 -2.47 -3.54 -18.70
N ILE A 133 -3.50 -3.96 -17.97
CA ILE A 133 -3.39 -4.88 -16.82
C ILE A 133 -2.91 -6.26 -17.31
N LEU A 134 -3.54 -6.81 -18.35
CA LEU A 134 -3.23 -8.15 -18.90
C LEU A 134 -1.82 -8.23 -19.50
N LYS A 135 -1.33 -7.16 -20.14
CA LYS A 135 0.03 -7.06 -20.70
C LYS A 135 1.12 -6.78 -19.65
N SER A 136 0.73 -6.59 -18.38
CA SER A 136 1.68 -6.27 -17.33
C SER A 136 2.44 -7.50 -16.82
N ARG A 137 3.35 -7.28 -15.86
CA ARG A 137 4.08 -8.37 -15.19
C ARG A 137 3.30 -8.96 -14.00
N LEU A 138 2.03 -8.61 -13.83
CA LEU A 138 1.18 -9.19 -12.79
C LEU A 138 0.89 -10.66 -13.13
N PRO A 139 1.11 -11.60 -12.19
CA PRO A 139 0.76 -13.00 -12.39
C PRO A 139 -0.76 -13.18 -12.61
N ALA A 140 -1.17 -14.05 -13.53
CA ALA A 140 -2.59 -14.33 -13.77
C ALA A 140 -3.36 -14.73 -12.50
N ARG A 141 -2.73 -15.48 -11.59
CA ARG A 141 -3.31 -15.90 -10.29
C ARG A 141 -3.72 -14.78 -9.32
N ILE A 142 -3.35 -13.53 -9.59
CA ILE A 142 -3.78 -12.36 -8.81
C ILE A 142 -4.68 -11.42 -9.62
N LEU A 143 -5.10 -11.85 -10.80
CA LEU A 143 -6.11 -11.15 -11.59
C LEU A 143 -7.46 -11.80 -11.29
N PRO A 144 -8.55 -11.02 -11.23
CA PRO A 144 -9.89 -11.57 -11.07
C PRO A 144 -10.26 -12.53 -12.19
N ASP A 145 -11.07 -13.54 -11.89
CA ASP A 145 -11.45 -14.60 -12.85
C ASP A 145 -12.13 -14.01 -14.10
N TYR A 146 -12.94 -12.96 -13.93
CA TYR A 146 -13.62 -12.25 -15.02
C TYR A 146 -12.66 -11.56 -16.01
N LEU A 147 -11.36 -11.43 -15.70
CA LEU A 147 -10.34 -10.96 -16.65
C LEU A 147 -9.59 -12.10 -17.34
N GLN A 148 -9.79 -13.35 -16.91
CA GLN A 148 -9.07 -14.52 -17.42
C GLN A 148 -9.90 -15.34 -18.42
N GLU A 149 -11.19 -15.08 -18.55
CA GLU A 149 -12.08 -15.78 -19.49
C GLU A 149 -11.85 -15.30 -20.95
N GLU A 150 -11.73 -16.24 -21.90
CA GLU A 150 -11.45 -15.95 -23.33
C GLU A 150 -12.54 -15.12 -24.03
N GLU A 151 -13.77 -15.16 -23.51
CA GLU A 151 -14.92 -14.37 -23.98
C GLU A 151 -15.40 -13.33 -22.95
N ALA A 152 -14.50 -12.86 -22.08
CA ALA A 152 -14.84 -11.90 -21.04
C ALA A 152 -15.40 -10.60 -21.65
N THR A 153 -16.72 -10.44 -21.58
CA THR A 153 -17.32 -9.12 -21.73
C THR A 153 -16.88 -8.29 -20.54
N ILE A 154 -16.32 -7.10 -20.79
CA ILE A 154 -15.87 -6.24 -19.70
C ILE A 154 -17.03 -6.00 -18.74
N PRO A 155 -16.90 -6.40 -17.46
CA PRO A 155 -17.96 -6.21 -16.49
C PRO A 155 -18.18 -4.71 -16.26
N ASP A 156 -19.42 -4.32 -15.94
CA ASP A 156 -19.79 -2.92 -15.70
C ASP A 156 -19.31 -2.42 -14.32
N ILE A 157 -18.00 -2.46 -14.10
CA ILE A 157 -17.33 -2.08 -12.85
C ILE A 157 -16.45 -0.85 -13.04
N THR A 158 -16.10 -0.23 -11.92
CA THR A 158 -15.23 0.94 -11.86
C THR A 158 -13.76 0.53 -11.74
N GLU A 159 -12.84 1.43 -12.09
CA GLU A 159 -11.40 1.22 -11.88
C GLU A 159 -11.09 0.96 -10.39
N TRP A 160 -11.87 1.56 -9.49
CA TRP A 160 -11.77 1.34 -8.04
C TRP A 160 -12.10 -0.11 -7.66
N GLN A 161 -13.18 -0.66 -8.20
CA GLN A 161 -13.57 -2.05 -7.94
C GLN A 161 -12.52 -3.02 -8.47
N LEU A 162 -12.05 -2.85 -9.71
CA LEU A 162 -11.01 -3.72 -10.27
C LEU A 162 -9.69 -3.62 -9.46
N TYR A 163 -9.29 -2.42 -9.06
CA TYR A 163 -8.12 -2.24 -8.20
C TYR A 163 -8.29 -2.97 -6.86
N ASN A 164 -9.46 -2.87 -6.25
CA ASN A 164 -9.76 -3.57 -5.00
C ASN A 164 -9.69 -5.09 -5.16
N ASP A 165 -10.29 -5.65 -6.20
CA ASP A 165 -10.28 -7.10 -6.44
C ASP A 165 -8.83 -7.63 -6.61
N ILE A 166 -8.01 -6.95 -7.41
CA ILE A 166 -6.60 -7.34 -7.60
C ILE A 166 -5.83 -7.23 -6.28
N THR A 167 -6.00 -6.13 -5.55
CA THR A 167 -5.25 -5.90 -4.32
C THR A 167 -5.64 -6.88 -3.22
N GLU A 168 -6.91 -7.25 -3.13
CA GLU A 168 -7.40 -8.30 -2.24
C GLU A 168 -6.75 -9.64 -2.55
N LEU A 169 -6.69 -10.03 -3.83
CA LEU A 169 -6.01 -11.25 -4.28
C LEU A 169 -4.50 -11.25 -3.99
N ILE A 170 -3.83 -10.09 -4.06
CA ILE A 170 -2.42 -9.96 -3.65
C ILE A 170 -2.28 -10.19 -2.15
N TRP A 171 -3.13 -9.56 -1.35
CA TRP A 171 -2.97 -9.55 0.11
C TRP A 171 -3.36 -10.86 0.76
N HIS A 172 -4.48 -11.46 0.37
CA HIS A 172 -4.98 -12.71 0.92
C HIS A 172 -4.27 -13.95 0.38
N ASN A 173 -3.26 -13.78 -0.48
CA ASN A 173 -2.45 -14.89 -0.93
C ASN A 173 -1.50 -15.36 0.19
N GLU A 174 -1.90 -16.43 0.88
CA GLU A 174 -1.12 -17.05 1.95
C GLU A 174 0.16 -17.73 1.45
N LYS A 175 0.22 -18.05 0.16
CA LYS A 175 1.38 -18.69 -0.47
C LYS A 175 2.48 -17.70 -0.84
N THR A 176 2.27 -16.39 -0.67
CA THR A 176 3.27 -15.36 -0.98
C THR A 176 3.76 -14.64 0.27
N GLY A 177 5.08 -14.53 0.41
CA GLY A 177 5.70 -13.69 1.43
C GLY A 177 5.64 -12.20 1.08
N LEU A 178 5.98 -11.36 2.07
CA LEU A 178 5.96 -9.89 1.94
C LEU A 178 6.75 -9.38 0.73
N HIS A 179 7.91 -9.94 0.42
CA HIS A 179 8.72 -9.53 -0.73
C HIS A 179 7.97 -9.65 -2.06
N THR A 180 7.29 -10.79 -2.27
CA THR A 180 6.49 -11.02 -3.47
C THR A 180 5.28 -10.10 -3.52
N LYS A 181 4.59 -9.90 -2.40
CA LYS A 181 3.46 -8.95 -2.30
C LYS A 181 3.91 -7.53 -2.66
N THR A 182 5.04 -7.07 -2.12
CA THR A 182 5.63 -5.76 -2.46
C THR A 182 5.91 -5.63 -3.96
N PHE A 183 6.51 -6.65 -4.59
CA PHE A 183 6.73 -6.65 -6.04
C PHE A 183 5.41 -6.55 -6.83
N GLN A 184 4.38 -7.29 -6.41
CA GLN A 184 3.06 -7.27 -7.05
C GLN A 184 2.39 -5.90 -6.93
N PHE A 185 2.40 -5.29 -5.73
CA PHE A 185 1.89 -3.93 -5.53
C PHE A 185 2.64 -2.91 -6.39
N ASN A 186 3.99 -2.92 -6.37
CA ASN A 186 4.79 -2.02 -7.21
C ASN A 186 4.47 -2.17 -8.70
N THR A 187 4.24 -3.41 -9.16
CA THR A 187 3.85 -3.67 -10.54
C THR A 187 2.46 -3.11 -10.85
N LEU A 188 1.49 -3.28 -9.94
CA LEU A 188 0.15 -2.72 -10.07
C LEU A 188 0.18 -1.19 -10.08
N HIS A 189 0.91 -0.54 -9.18
CA HIS A 189 1.01 0.92 -9.09
C HIS A 189 1.75 1.55 -10.27
N ASN A 190 2.56 0.77 -10.99
CA ASN A 190 3.11 1.22 -12.27
C ASN A 190 2.04 1.34 -13.37
N ILE A 191 0.97 0.55 -13.27
CA ILE A 191 -0.16 0.56 -14.20
C ILE A 191 -1.21 1.59 -13.76
N VAL A 192 -1.48 1.60 -12.46
CA VAL A 192 -2.47 2.42 -11.75
C VAL A 192 -1.73 3.35 -10.78
N PRO A 193 -1.17 4.47 -11.26
CA PRO A 193 -0.43 5.40 -10.40
C PRO A 193 -1.40 6.06 -9.41
N LEU A 194 -1.06 6.00 -8.12
CA LEU A 194 -1.88 6.56 -7.04
C LEU A 194 -1.40 7.93 -6.61
N ALA A 195 -0.11 8.21 -6.78
CA ALA A 195 0.51 9.52 -6.64
C ALA A 195 1.19 9.94 -7.95
N PRO A 196 1.43 11.26 -8.14
CA PRO A 196 2.33 11.72 -9.19
C PRO A 196 3.72 11.10 -8.97
N ARG A 197 4.24 10.38 -9.98
CA ARG A 197 5.63 9.89 -9.94
C ARG A 197 6.55 11.09 -9.75
N ARG A 198 7.40 11.05 -8.72
CA ARG A 198 8.54 11.95 -8.66
C ARG A 198 9.44 11.65 -9.85
N ILE A 199 9.67 12.68 -10.67
CA ILE A 199 10.68 12.73 -11.73
C ILE A 199 12.05 12.57 -11.08
#